data_AF-M5E4P6-F1
#
_entry.id   AF-M5E4P6-F1
#
_cell.length_a   1.000
_cell.length_b   1.000
_cell.length_c   1.000
_cell.angle_alpha   90.00
_cell.angle_beta   90.00
_cell.angle_gamma   90.00
#
_symmetry.space_group_name_H-M   'P 1'
#
loop_
_entity.id
_entity.type
_entity.pdbx_description
1 polymer ?
#
loop_
_entity_poly.entity_id
_entity_poly.type
_entity_poly.pdbx_seq_one_letter_code
_entity_poly.pdbx_strand_id
1 'polypeptide(L)'
;MIGEIIDSLSQLRLSITPRNKLGYTNLNIYCEDFFKEIINIIEEINLINLNQEKPNYPGIDLGDKNARVAYQITTDKSTSKVKETLTNISSKDKELYDDFYIFIIGEKQGQYTLKNKYLEIANEINFDKKDNIIDLNYIYKKTTSLSLDNLEKVYTLIKRDLMRVQAELEIPDVNNNYENEIFKYLEKRTYSKPKNSIKLFNFLMGDFPKKGHYWPGIEDFLDEVEFHKDMIKFYNKLKSLPRITREFYSVLLKESTSSADDSYYKINYAKIKRFFSLSQNIINEELNLLEEERLIYFEEINYSYYICFDGIMEKEYFYHYLKKFLEKNDVRFKIVFVNLDFNQFAKKLTARKDAGLTN
;
A
#
# COMPACT_ATOMS: atom_id res chain seq x y z
N MET A 1 -0.28 2.89 5.84
CA MET A 1 -0.09 1.71 6.71
C MET A 1 -1.41 1.17 7.25
N ILE A 2 -2.07 1.80 8.24
CA ILE A 2 -3.32 1.24 8.83
C ILE A 2 -4.40 0.96 7.77
N GLY A 3 -4.69 1.93 6.89
CA GLY A 3 -5.68 1.74 5.82
C GLY A 3 -5.33 0.58 4.89
N GLU A 4 -4.06 0.48 4.48
CA GLU A 4 -3.58 -0.64 3.65
C GLU A 4 -3.70 -1.99 4.36
N ILE A 5 -3.36 -2.08 5.66
CA ILE A 5 -3.55 -3.31 6.45
C ILE A 5 -5.02 -3.75 6.43
N ILE A 6 -5.94 -2.81 6.67
CA ILE A 6 -7.38 -3.09 6.68
C ILE A 6 -7.84 -3.56 5.30
N ASP A 7 -7.45 -2.85 4.24
CA ASP A 7 -7.82 -3.18 2.86
C ASP A 7 -7.27 -4.57 2.46
N SER A 8 -6.01 -4.84 2.78
CA SER A 8 -5.30 -6.10 2.56
C SER A 8 -5.99 -7.29 3.24
N LEU A 9 -6.29 -7.19 4.53
CA LEU A 9 -6.98 -8.24 5.27
C LEU A 9 -8.45 -8.41 4.82
N SER A 10 -9.09 -7.31 4.40
CA SER A 10 -10.45 -7.37 3.83
C SER A 10 -10.47 -8.14 2.51
N GLN A 11 -9.47 -7.92 1.64
CA GLN A 11 -9.30 -8.67 0.40
C GLN A 11 -9.04 -10.16 0.67
N LEU A 12 -8.15 -10.47 1.62
CA LEU A 12 -7.88 -11.84 2.04
C LEU A 12 -9.14 -12.59 2.48
N ARG A 13 -9.96 -11.94 3.31
CA ARG A 13 -11.24 -12.49 3.77
C ARG A 13 -12.17 -12.85 2.62
N LEU A 14 -12.27 -11.98 1.61
CA LEU A 14 -13.10 -12.22 0.42
C LEU A 14 -12.60 -13.41 -0.40
N SER A 15 -11.28 -13.65 -0.41
CA SER A 15 -10.68 -14.76 -1.14
C SER A 15 -10.80 -16.13 -0.44
N ILE A 16 -10.71 -16.16 0.90
CA ILE A 16 -10.75 -17.39 1.69
C ILE A 16 -12.17 -17.98 1.78
N THR A 17 -13.18 -17.11 1.98
CA THR A 17 -14.57 -17.55 2.30
C THR A 17 -15.18 -18.50 1.25
N PRO A 18 -15.04 -18.25 -0.08
CA PRO A 18 -15.56 -19.17 -1.09
C PRO A 18 -14.76 -20.47 -1.21
N ARG A 19 -13.43 -20.41 -1.02
CA ARG A 19 -12.52 -21.54 -1.26
C ARG A 19 -12.53 -22.57 -0.13
N ASN A 20 -12.77 -22.16 1.11
CA ASN A 20 -12.99 -23.11 2.20
C ASN A 20 -14.26 -23.96 1.99
N LYS A 21 -15.26 -23.47 1.25
CA LYS A 21 -16.43 -24.28 0.85
C LYS A 21 -16.10 -25.36 -0.17
N LEU A 22 -14.95 -25.27 -0.86
CA LEU A 22 -14.47 -26.23 -1.85
C LEU A 22 -13.55 -27.30 -1.24
N GLY A 23 -13.28 -27.27 0.08
CA GLY A 23 -12.59 -28.34 0.79
C GLY A 23 -11.05 -28.31 0.73
N TYR A 24 -10.44 -27.16 0.42
CA TYR A 24 -8.97 -27.01 0.41
C TYR A 24 -8.40 -26.99 1.84
N THR A 25 -7.98 -28.14 2.35
CA THR A 25 -7.42 -28.30 3.71
C THR A 25 -6.12 -27.54 3.94
N ASN A 26 -5.26 -27.41 2.91
CA ASN A 26 -3.99 -26.66 3.01
C ASN A 26 -4.17 -25.18 3.32
N LEU A 27 -5.33 -24.60 2.98
CA LEU A 27 -5.62 -23.19 3.23
C LEU A 27 -5.78 -22.89 4.72
N ASN A 28 -6.37 -23.82 5.49
CA ASN A 28 -6.59 -23.61 6.92
C ASN A 28 -5.27 -23.57 7.68
N ILE A 29 -4.37 -24.53 7.44
CA ILE A 29 -3.03 -24.59 8.05
C ILE A 29 -2.25 -23.31 7.76
N TYR A 30 -2.32 -22.84 6.51
CA TYR A 30 -1.67 -21.59 6.14
C TYR A 30 -2.27 -20.39 6.89
N CYS A 31 -3.61 -20.31 6.96
CA CYS A 31 -4.27 -19.22 7.68
C CYS A 31 -3.94 -19.22 9.17
N GLU A 32 -3.82 -20.40 9.79
CA GLU A 32 -3.36 -20.54 11.18
C GLU A 32 -1.99 -19.88 11.37
N ASP A 33 -1.01 -20.23 10.53
CA ASP A 33 0.34 -19.66 10.63
C ASP A 33 0.36 -18.16 10.31
N PHE A 34 -0.41 -17.70 9.32
CA PHE A 34 -0.49 -16.29 8.98
C PHE A 34 -1.09 -15.45 10.12
N PHE A 35 -2.23 -15.87 10.68
CA PHE A 35 -2.86 -15.14 11.78
C PHE A 35 -2.08 -15.27 13.10
N LYS A 36 -1.37 -16.38 13.33
CA LYS A 36 -0.46 -16.54 14.47
C LYS A 36 0.57 -15.42 14.51
N GLU A 37 1.26 -15.16 13.40
CA GLU A 37 2.28 -14.11 13.36
C GLU A 37 1.70 -12.71 13.59
N ILE A 38 0.51 -12.42 13.03
CA ILE A 38 -0.18 -11.15 13.28
C ILE A 38 -0.56 -11.03 14.76
N ILE A 39 -1.17 -12.06 15.33
CA ILE A 39 -1.64 -12.05 16.72
C ILE A 39 -0.44 -11.88 17.69
N ASN A 40 0.67 -12.56 17.43
CA ASN A 40 1.91 -12.41 18.20
C ASN A 40 2.38 -10.95 18.27
N ILE A 41 2.29 -10.22 17.17
CA ILE A 41 2.69 -8.82 17.14
C ILE A 41 1.69 -7.91 17.85
N ILE A 42 0.37 -8.13 17.65
CA ILE A 42 -0.64 -7.20 18.20
C ILE A 42 -0.94 -7.41 19.69
N GLU A 43 -0.70 -8.61 20.20
CA GLU A 43 -0.87 -8.96 21.62
C GLU A 43 0.46 -9.07 22.37
N GLU A 44 1.60 -8.96 21.66
CA GLU A 44 2.95 -9.13 22.22
C GLU A 44 3.14 -10.49 22.93
N ILE A 45 2.63 -11.55 22.30
CA ILE A 45 2.72 -12.95 22.75
C ILE A 45 3.50 -13.80 21.75
N ASN A 46 3.73 -15.07 22.08
CA ASN A 46 4.48 -16.02 21.28
C ASN A 46 3.72 -17.34 21.07
N LEU A 47 2.61 -17.25 20.34
CA LEU A 47 1.83 -18.40 19.89
C LEU A 47 2.67 -19.29 18.98
N ILE A 48 2.56 -20.60 19.22
CA ILE A 48 3.06 -21.67 18.35
C ILE A 48 1.88 -22.45 17.77
N ASN A 49 2.07 -23.04 16.58
CA ASN A 49 1.07 -23.93 16.00
C ASN A 49 1.14 -25.30 16.68
N LEU A 50 0.05 -25.71 17.32
CA LEU A 50 -0.04 -26.94 18.11
C LEU A 50 -0.06 -28.21 17.24
N ASN A 51 -0.37 -28.08 15.95
CA ASN A 51 -0.22 -29.18 15.00
C ASN A 51 1.24 -29.65 14.85
N GLN A 52 2.22 -28.81 15.22
CA GLN A 52 3.64 -29.19 15.28
C GLN A 52 3.94 -30.14 16.45
N GLU A 53 3.19 -30.05 17.56
CA GLU A 53 3.34 -30.95 18.71
C GLU A 53 2.53 -32.23 18.53
N LYS A 54 1.30 -32.11 18.02
CA LYS A 54 0.40 -33.24 17.76
C LYS A 54 -0.44 -32.94 16.53
N PRO A 55 -0.29 -33.70 15.43
CA PRO A 55 -1.10 -33.51 14.22
C PRO A 55 -2.60 -33.59 14.52
N ASN A 56 -3.36 -32.65 13.96
CA ASN A 56 -4.80 -32.49 14.19
C ASN A 56 -5.12 -32.27 15.68
N TYR A 57 -4.46 -31.28 16.30
CA TYR A 57 -4.72 -30.92 17.69
C TYR A 57 -6.20 -30.57 17.86
N PRO A 58 -6.92 -31.19 18.81
CA PRO A 58 -8.37 -31.00 18.91
C PRO A 58 -8.72 -29.65 19.54
N GLY A 59 -9.63 -28.91 18.89
CA GLY A 59 -10.32 -27.76 19.46
C GLY A 59 -9.52 -26.45 19.59
N ILE A 60 -8.19 -26.50 19.52
CA ILE A 60 -7.31 -25.34 19.51
C ILE A 60 -6.19 -25.55 18.49
N ASP A 61 -5.83 -24.51 17.76
CA ASP A 61 -4.82 -24.58 16.70
C ASP A 61 -3.50 -23.93 17.15
N LEU A 62 -3.59 -22.85 17.94
CA LEU A 62 -2.44 -22.07 18.40
C LEU A 62 -2.44 -21.96 19.93
N GLY A 63 -1.25 -21.93 20.52
CA GLY A 63 -1.11 -21.74 21.96
C GLY A 63 0.21 -21.08 22.36
N ASP A 64 0.17 -20.28 23.42
CA ASP A 64 1.35 -19.75 24.11
C ASP A 64 1.26 -20.18 25.58
N LYS A 65 2.17 -21.06 26.00
CA LYS A 65 2.20 -21.62 27.37
C LYS A 65 2.69 -20.60 28.40
N ASN A 66 3.46 -19.58 27.99
CA ASN A 66 3.96 -18.54 28.88
C ASN A 66 2.89 -17.48 29.14
N ALA A 67 2.24 -17.01 28.07
CA ALA A 67 1.08 -16.11 28.17
C ALA A 67 -0.21 -16.84 28.59
N ARG A 68 -0.18 -18.18 28.63
CA ARG A 68 -1.28 -19.07 29.02
C ARG A 68 -2.57 -18.81 28.23
N VAL A 69 -2.42 -18.58 26.91
CA VAL A 69 -3.53 -18.31 26.00
C VAL A 69 -3.55 -19.27 24.82
N ALA A 70 -4.74 -19.65 24.37
CA ALA A 70 -4.95 -20.52 23.21
C ALA A 70 -6.00 -19.95 22.24
N TYR A 71 -5.83 -20.24 20.95
CA TYR A 71 -6.71 -19.78 19.87
C TYR A 71 -7.13 -20.94 18.99
N GLN A 72 -8.43 -21.01 18.68
CA GLN A 72 -8.95 -21.68 17.50
C GLN A 72 -9.07 -20.66 16.37
N ILE A 73 -8.44 -20.94 15.23
CA ILE A 73 -8.57 -20.19 13.98
C ILE A 73 -9.60 -20.90 13.10
N THR A 74 -10.61 -20.19 12.61
CA THR A 74 -11.63 -20.82 11.77
C THR A 74 -12.31 -19.85 10.81
N THR A 75 -12.84 -20.38 9.70
CA THR A 75 -13.82 -19.66 8.87
C THR A 75 -15.26 -19.99 9.22
N ASP A 76 -15.50 -21.07 9.98
CA ASP A 76 -16.84 -21.48 10.37
C ASP A 76 -17.30 -20.65 11.57
N LYS A 77 -18.17 -19.68 11.28
CA LYS A 77 -18.77 -18.79 12.28
C LYS A 77 -19.93 -19.43 13.05
N SER A 78 -20.31 -20.67 12.76
CA SER A 78 -21.51 -21.29 13.30
C SER A 78 -21.43 -21.49 14.81
N THR A 79 -22.58 -21.40 15.47
CA THR A 79 -22.68 -21.78 16.90
C THR A 79 -22.33 -23.25 17.12
N SER A 80 -22.53 -24.11 16.12
CA SER A 80 -22.12 -25.53 16.18
C SER A 80 -20.60 -25.66 16.29
N LYS A 81 -19.84 -24.90 15.49
CA LYS A 81 -18.37 -24.91 15.57
C LYS A 81 -17.87 -24.43 16.92
N VAL A 82 -18.45 -23.36 17.46
CA VAL A 82 -18.11 -22.88 18.82
C VAL A 82 -18.33 -23.98 19.86
N LYS A 83 -19.46 -24.67 19.82
CA LYS A 83 -19.78 -25.78 20.75
C LYS A 83 -18.80 -26.95 20.61
N GLU A 84 -18.45 -27.29 19.38
CA GLU A 84 -17.47 -28.33 19.06
C GLU A 84 -16.10 -27.98 19.64
N THR A 85 -15.60 -26.77 19.38
CA THR A 85 -14.35 -26.25 19.94
C THR A 85 -14.34 -26.34 21.46
N LEU A 86 -15.37 -25.80 22.13
CA LEU A 86 -15.47 -25.87 23.59
C LEU A 86 -15.45 -27.31 24.14
N THR A 87 -16.11 -28.23 23.45
CA THR A 87 -16.17 -29.65 23.88
C THR A 87 -14.84 -30.37 23.69
N ASN A 88 -14.03 -29.93 22.73
CA ASN A 88 -12.75 -30.55 22.38
C ASN A 88 -11.58 -30.06 23.23
N ILE A 89 -11.74 -28.99 24.01
CA ILE A 89 -10.75 -28.52 24.98
C ILE A 89 -10.59 -29.58 26.08
N SER A 90 -9.41 -30.19 26.15
CA SER A 90 -9.11 -31.26 27.09
C SER A 90 -8.75 -30.72 28.48
N SER A 91 -8.79 -31.57 29.51
CA SER A 91 -8.33 -31.19 30.85
C SER A 91 -6.87 -30.73 30.86
N LYS A 92 -6.02 -31.32 30.00
CA LYS A 92 -4.63 -30.90 29.84
C LYS A 92 -4.52 -29.48 29.27
N ASP A 93 -5.40 -29.11 28.34
CA ASP A 93 -5.41 -27.75 27.79
C ASP A 93 -5.77 -26.73 28.87
N LYS A 94 -6.72 -27.07 29.75
CA LYS A 94 -7.12 -26.24 30.90
C LYS A 94 -6.02 -26.05 31.95
N GLU A 95 -5.05 -26.97 32.02
CA GLU A 95 -3.87 -26.82 32.88
C GLU A 95 -2.83 -25.86 32.25
N LEU A 96 -2.72 -25.89 30.92
CA LEU A 96 -1.73 -25.14 30.16
C LEU A 96 -2.16 -23.70 29.88
N TYR A 97 -3.46 -23.45 29.70
CA TYR A 97 -4.01 -22.18 29.26
C TYR A 97 -5.18 -21.74 30.16
N ASP A 98 -5.22 -20.45 30.44
CA ASP A 98 -6.29 -19.79 31.21
C ASP A 98 -7.31 -19.15 30.28
N ASP A 99 -6.85 -18.56 29.17
CA ASP A 99 -7.68 -17.84 28.21
C ASP A 99 -7.81 -18.58 26.88
N PHE A 100 -9.05 -18.75 26.42
CA PHE A 100 -9.37 -19.41 25.16
C PHE A 100 -10.11 -18.47 24.22
N TYR A 101 -9.63 -18.34 22.98
CA TYR A 101 -10.23 -17.50 21.96
C TYR A 101 -10.65 -18.32 20.74
N ILE A 102 -11.75 -17.89 20.10
CA ILE A 102 -12.16 -18.37 18.78
C ILE A 102 -12.05 -17.19 17.82
N PHE A 103 -11.07 -17.25 16.93
CA PHE A 103 -10.84 -16.26 15.89
C PHE A 103 -11.49 -16.68 14.57
N ILE A 104 -12.47 -15.89 14.17
CA ILE A 104 -13.21 -16.07 12.92
C ILE A 104 -12.56 -15.18 11.85
N ILE A 105 -11.94 -15.80 10.84
CA ILE A 105 -11.31 -15.09 9.69
C ILE A 105 -12.36 -14.27 8.90
N GLY A 106 -13.62 -14.69 8.95
CA GLY A 106 -14.76 -13.99 8.38
C GLY A 106 -15.38 -12.95 9.31
N GLU A 107 -16.68 -12.74 9.15
CA GLU A 107 -17.48 -11.99 10.12
C GLU A 107 -18.08 -12.95 11.15
N LYS A 108 -17.92 -12.64 12.44
CA LYS A 108 -18.59 -13.39 13.49
C LYS A 108 -20.11 -13.16 13.46
N GLN A 109 -20.87 -14.04 14.11
CA GLN A 109 -22.31 -13.86 14.27
C GLN A 109 -22.60 -12.74 15.27
N GLY A 110 -23.75 -12.08 15.10
CA GLY A 110 -24.25 -11.12 16.08
C GLY A 110 -24.60 -11.78 17.43
N GLN A 111 -24.97 -13.07 17.41
CA GLN A 111 -25.30 -13.83 18.62
C GLN A 111 -24.85 -15.30 18.52
N TYR A 112 -24.51 -15.86 19.68
CA TYR A 112 -24.15 -17.26 19.89
C TYR A 112 -24.98 -17.86 21.02
N THR A 113 -25.61 -19.02 20.76
CA THR A 113 -26.49 -19.70 21.71
C THR A 113 -25.79 -20.90 22.35
N LEU A 114 -25.27 -20.70 23.56
CA LEU A 114 -24.74 -21.75 24.44
C LEU A 114 -25.77 -22.05 25.53
N LYS A 115 -26.15 -23.32 25.72
CA LYS A 115 -27.13 -23.78 26.70
C LYS A 115 -26.64 -25.07 27.36
N ASN A 116 -27.14 -25.36 28.55
CA ASN A 116 -26.88 -26.59 29.31
C ASN A 116 -25.36 -26.84 29.45
N LYS A 117 -24.89 -28.06 29.19
CA LYS A 117 -23.47 -28.45 29.25
C LYS A 117 -22.49 -27.48 28.57
N TYR A 118 -22.89 -26.80 27.48
CA TYR A 118 -21.99 -25.86 26.78
C TYR A 118 -21.78 -24.56 27.56
N LEU A 119 -22.77 -24.14 28.34
CA LEU A 119 -22.64 -22.99 29.24
C LEU A 119 -21.79 -23.37 30.45
N GLU A 120 -21.94 -24.59 30.97
CA GLU A 120 -21.10 -25.12 32.05
C GLU A 120 -19.63 -25.18 31.64
N ILE A 121 -19.33 -25.75 30.47
CA ILE A 121 -17.96 -25.78 29.93
C ILE A 121 -17.40 -24.37 29.76
N ALA A 122 -18.18 -23.45 29.16
CA ALA A 122 -17.73 -22.07 28.97
C ALA A 122 -17.40 -21.38 30.30
N ASN A 123 -18.23 -21.57 31.33
CA ASN A 123 -17.98 -21.01 32.66
C ASN A 123 -16.74 -21.64 33.33
N GLU A 124 -16.50 -22.94 33.14
CA GLU A 124 -15.35 -23.65 33.70
C GLU A 124 -14.01 -23.07 33.21
N ILE A 125 -13.97 -22.58 31.97
CA ILE A 125 -12.78 -22.00 31.34
C ILE A 125 -12.85 -20.47 31.20
N ASN A 126 -13.76 -19.81 31.93
CA ASN A 126 -13.98 -18.36 31.87
C ASN A 126 -14.23 -17.79 30.45
N PHE A 127 -14.86 -18.55 29.57
CA PHE A 127 -15.12 -18.15 28.19
C PHE A 127 -16.39 -17.28 28.06
N ASP A 128 -16.20 -16.00 27.75
CA ASP A 128 -17.26 -15.07 27.39
C ASP A 128 -17.42 -14.98 25.86
N LYS A 129 -18.61 -15.31 25.35
CA LYS A 129 -18.88 -15.31 23.90
C LYS A 129 -18.75 -13.95 23.21
N LYS A 130 -18.84 -12.83 23.94
CA LYS A 130 -18.73 -11.48 23.40
C LYS A 130 -17.28 -11.09 23.25
N ASP A 131 -16.45 -11.46 24.22
CA ASP A 131 -15.06 -11.03 24.32
C ASP A 131 -14.07 -12.07 23.75
N ASN A 132 -14.36 -13.37 23.89
CA ASN A 132 -13.50 -14.46 23.42
C ASN A 132 -13.83 -14.96 22.00
N ILE A 133 -14.97 -14.59 21.42
CA ILE A 133 -15.23 -14.81 19.98
C ILE A 133 -14.91 -13.54 19.22
N ILE A 134 -13.75 -13.55 18.58
CA ILE A 134 -13.16 -12.42 17.88
C ILE A 134 -13.15 -12.66 16.36
N ASP A 135 -13.03 -11.58 15.60
CA ASP A 135 -12.94 -11.59 14.15
C ASP A 135 -11.92 -10.55 13.66
N LEU A 136 -11.84 -10.31 12.36
CA LEU A 136 -10.93 -9.31 11.80
C LEU A 136 -11.10 -7.89 12.38
N ASN A 137 -12.28 -7.53 12.88
CA ASN A 137 -12.47 -6.22 13.53
C ASN A 137 -11.64 -6.11 14.82
N TYR A 138 -11.35 -7.22 15.48
CA TYR A 138 -10.44 -7.26 16.62
C TYR A 138 -9.04 -6.80 16.19
N ILE A 139 -8.52 -7.38 15.11
CA ILE A 139 -7.21 -7.01 14.55
C ILE A 139 -7.24 -5.55 14.11
N TYR A 140 -8.27 -5.09 13.41
CA TYR A 140 -8.37 -3.69 12.96
C TYR A 140 -8.29 -2.71 14.12
N LYS A 141 -9.04 -2.98 15.20
CA LYS A 141 -9.01 -2.14 16.40
C LYS A 141 -7.62 -2.14 17.05
N LYS A 142 -7.02 -3.31 17.26
CA LYS A 142 -5.68 -3.42 17.85
C LYS A 142 -4.63 -2.69 17.01
N THR A 143 -4.72 -2.81 15.69
CA THR A 143 -3.81 -2.13 14.74
C THR A 143 -3.84 -0.61 14.89
N THR A 144 -4.99 0.00 15.21
CA THR A 144 -5.09 1.46 15.40
C THR A 144 -4.39 1.97 16.66
N SER A 145 -4.10 1.09 17.62
CA SER A 145 -3.45 1.43 18.89
C SER A 145 -1.99 0.97 18.99
N LEU A 146 -1.43 0.35 17.93
CA LEU A 146 -0.05 -0.13 17.95
C LEU A 146 0.98 1.00 17.93
N SER A 147 2.14 0.73 18.51
CA SER A 147 3.34 1.51 18.26
C SER A 147 3.71 1.50 16.77
N LEU A 148 4.42 2.52 16.30
CA LEU A 148 4.83 2.60 14.89
C LEU A 148 5.67 1.38 14.47
N ASP A 149 6.56 0.92 15.35
CA ASP A 149 7.41 -0.24 15.09
C ASP A 149 6.59 -1.54 14.90
N ASN A 150 5.61 -1.79 15.78
CA ASN A 150 4.75 -2.96 15.65
C ASN A 150 3.80 -2.83 14.46
N LEU A 151 3.32 -1.62 14.16
CA LEU A 151 2.53 -1.35 12.96
C LEU A 151 3.32 -1.64 11.67
N GLU A 152 4.62 -1.32 11.65
CA GLU A 152 5.51 -1.62 10.52
C GLU A 152 5.74 -3.12 10.36
N LYS A 153 5.95 -3.85 11.46
CA LYS A 153 6.05 -5.32 11.43
C LYS A 153 4.79 -5.96 10.86
N VAL A 154 3.60 -5.56 11.35
CA VAL A 154 2.31 -6.08 10.84
C VAL A 154 2.14 -5.75 9.36
N TYR A 155 2.40 -4.50 8.96
CA TYR A 155 2.29 -4.07 7.56
C TYR A 155 3.21 -4.87 6.63
N THR A 156 4.47 -5.05 7.03
CA THR A 156 5.48 -5.78 6.24
C THR A 156 5.11 -7.25 6.12
N LEU A 157 4.69 -7.86 7.24
CA LEU A 157 4.23 -9.25 7.27
C LEU A 157 3.04 -9.46 6.34
N ILE A 158 2.04 -8.59 6.43
CA ILE A 158 0.85 -8.67 5.58
C ILE A 158 1.23 -8.53 4.10
N LYS A 159 2.11 -7.59 3.73
CA LYS A 159 2.55 -7.45 2.34
C LYS A 159 3.29 -8.69 1.83
N ARG A 160 4.23 -9.22 2.62
CA ARG A 160 5.01 -10.40 2.25
C ARG A 160 4.13 -11.64 2.12
N ASP A 161 3.32 -11.90 3.15
CA ASP A 161 2.61 -13.17 3.28
C ASP A 161 1.31 -13.16 2.47
N LEU A 162 0.69 -12.01 2.19
CA LEU A 162 -0.44 -11.94 1.25
C LEU A 162 -0.11 -12.45 -0.14
N MET A 163 1.08 -12.13 -0.67
CA MET A 163 1.50 -12.65 -1.97
C MET A 163 1.55 -14.18 -1.96
N ARG A 164 1.99 -14.77 -0.85
CA ARG A 164 2.05 -16.21 -0.67
C ARG A 164 0.68 -16.83 -0.45
N VAL A 165 -0.20 -16.23 0.36
CA VAL A 165 -1.58 -16.74 0.51
C VAL A 165 -2.26 -16.73 -0.87
N GLN A 166 -2.13 -15.63 -1.61
CA GLN A 166 -2.80 -15.46 -2.89
C GLN A 166 -2.29 -16.46 -3.93
N ALA A 167 -1.00 -16.75 -3.98
CA ALA A 167 -0.43 -17.79 -4.84
C ALA A 167 -0.99 -19.19 -4.51
N GLU A 168 -1.10 -19.56 -3.23
CA GLU A 168 -1.71 -20.83 -2.79
C GLU A 168 -3.23 -20.88 -3.03
N LEU A 169 -3.87 -19.71 -3.16
CA LEU A 169 -5.29 -19.55 -3.46
C LEU A 169 -5.60 -19.54 -4.97
N GLU A 170 -4.58 -19.58 -5.85
CA GLU A 170 -4.77 -19.66 -7.30
C GLU A 170 -5.27 -21.06 -7.69
N ILE A 171 -6.48 -21.13 -8.26
CA ILE A 171 -7.00 -22.36 -8.85
C ILE A 171 -6.65 -22.29 -10.34
N PRO A 172 -5.87 -23.25 -10.89
CA PRO A 172 -5.61 -23.29 -12.32
C PRO A 172 -6.94 -23.47 -13.08
N ASP A 173 -7.07 -22.80 -14.22
CA ASP A 173 -8.19 -23.02 -15.13
C ASP A 173 -8.20 -24.47 -15.67
N VAL A 174 -9.25 -24.82 -16.41
CA VAL A 174 -9.43 -26.17 -16.99
C VAL A 174 -8.25 -26.60 -17.88
N ASN A 175 -7.39 -25.67 -18.30
CA ASN A 175 -6.23 -25.90 -19.15
C ASN A 175 -4.90 -25.85 -18.37
N ASN A 176 -4.94 -25.92 -17.03
CA ASN A 176 -3.76 -25.83 -16.17
C ASN A 176 -3.02 -24.47 -16.26
N ASN A 177 -3.71 -23.42 -16.73
CA ASN A 177 -3.19 -22.07 -16.68
C ASN A 177 -3.58 -21.43 -15.36
N TYR A 178 -2.59 -20.94 -14.61
CA TYR A 178 -2.83 -20.03 -13.51
C TYR A 178 -3.40 -18.75 -14.10
N GLU A 179 -4.66 -18.42 -13.78
CA GLU A 179 -5.30 -17.21 -14.27
C GLU A 179 -4.55 -16.02 -13.67
N ASN A 180 -3.59 -15.48 -14.42
CA ASN A 180 -2.67 -14.39 -14.11
C ASN A 180 -3.34 -13.23 -13.32
N GLU A 181 -3.41 -13.36 -11.99
CA GLU A 181 -4.04 -12.44 -11.05
C GLU A 181 -3.07 -11.38 -10.50
N ILE A 182 -1.74 -11.55 -10.65
CA ILE A 182 -0.78 -10.46 -10.42
C ILE A 182 -1.22 -9.21 -11.18
N PHE A 183 -1.76 -9.37 -12.39
CA PHE A 183 -2.28 -8.28 -13.20
C PHE A 183 -3.56 -7.63 -12.64
N LYS A 184 -4.29 -8.27 -11.72
CA LYS A 184 -5.45 -7.68 -11.01
C LYS A 184 -5.01 -6.76 -9.86
N TYR A 185 -3.84 -7.00 -9.25
CA TYR A 185 -3.18 -6.10 -8.28
C TYR A 185 -2.35 -5.01 -8.95
N LEU A 186 -1.94 -5.22 -10.22
CA LEU A 186 -1.44 -4.11 -11.02
C LEU A 186 -2.55 -3.07 -11.09
N GLU A 187 -2.21 -1.86 -10.66
CA GLU A 187 -3.08 -0.70 -10.72
C GLU A 187 -3.81 -0.66 -12.07
N LYS A 188 -5.15 -0.59 -12.05
CA LYS A 188 -5.96 -0.34 -13.25
C LYS A 188 -5.66 1.07 -13.75
N ARG A 189 -4.63 1.16 -14.59
CA ARG A 189 -4.12 2.43 -15.10
C ARG A 189 -5.03 2.92 -16.24
N THR A 190 -5.66 4.07 -16.05
CA THR A 190 -6.33 4.79 -17.15
C THR A 190 -5.29 5.65 -17.84
N TYR A 191 -4.98 5.31 -19.10
CA TYR A 191 -3.92 5.96 -19.86
C TYR A 191 -4.50 6.97 -20.83
N SER A 192 -4.39 8.26 -20.53
CA SER A 192 -4.50 9.28 -21.58
C SER A 192 -3.10 9.65 -22.04
N LYS A 193 -2.68 9.16 -23.23
CA LYS A 193 -1.47 9.67 -23.87
C LYS A 193 -1.49 11.20 -23.88
N PRO A 194 -0.36 11.89 -23.67
CA PRO A 194 -0.29 13.35 -23.65
C PRO A 194 -0.55 13.92 -25.05
N LYS A 195 -1.84 13.99 -25.45
CA LYS A 195 -2.28 14.55 -26.75
C LYS A 195 -2.05 16.07 -26.85
N ASN A 196 -1.70 16.73 -25.76
CA ASN A 196 -1.69 18.19 -25.63
C ASN A 196 -0.36 18.79 -25.12
N SER A 197 0.76 18.07 -25.18
CA SER A 197 2.07 18.64 -24.80
C SER A 197 2.47 19.85 -25.66
N ILE A 198 1.95 19.95 -26.89
CA ILE A 198 2.10 21.13 -27.77
C ILE A 198 1.50 22.40 -27.14
N LYS A 199 0.43 22.29 -26.35
CA LYS A 199 -0.17 23.45 -25.67
C LYS A 199 0.67 23.89 -24.46
N LEU A 200 1.30 22.95 -23.77
CA LEU A 200 2.30 23.26 -22.74
C LEU A 200 3.48 23.97 -23.37
N PHE A 201 4.02 23.44 -24.48
CA PHE A 201 5.07 24.08 -25.26
C PHE A 201 4.70 25.53 -25.63
N ASN A 202 3.53 25.75 -26.23
CA ASN A 202 3.07 27.09 -26.62
C ASN A 202 2.86 28.03 -25.42
N PHE A 203 2.40 27.53 -24.27
CA PHE A 203 2.31 28.34 -23.05
C PHE A 203 3.70 28.76 -22.57
N LEU A 204 4.64 27.81 -22.53
CA LEU A 204 6.02 28.09 -22.15
C LEU A 204 6.59 29.16 -23.08
N MET A 205 6.46 28.96 -24.40
CA MET A 205 6.88 29.91 -25.44
C MET A 205 6.19 31.29 -25.34
N GLY A 206 4.94 31.35 -24.88
CA GLY A 206 4.14 32.58 -24.81
C GLY A 206 4.31 33.41 -23.52
N ASP A 207 4.67 32.78 -22.41
CA ASP A 207 4.92 33.45 -21.12
C ASP A 207 6.38 33.95 -20.96
N PHE A 208 7.25 33.73 -21.95
CA PHE A 208 8.60 34.31 -21.94
C PHE A 208 8.51 35.83 -22.01
N PRO A 209 9.22 36.57 -21.15
CA PRO A 209 9.36 38.00 -21.32
C PRO A 209 10.09 38.26 -22.65
N LYS A 210 9.38 38.88 -23.62
CA LYS A 210 9.97 39.41 -24.87
C LYS A 210 11.00 40.53 -24.64
N LYS A 211 11.51 40.71 -23.42
CA LYS A 211 12.46 41.77 -23.07
C LYS A 211 13.47 41.30 -22.03
N GLY A 212 14.70 41.07 -22.50
CA GLY A 212 15.86 41.65 -21.85
C GLY A 212 16.58 40.86 -20.76
N HIS A 213 16.33 39.56 -20.57
CA HIS A 213 17.22 38.74 -19.73
C HIS A 213 17.87 37.63 -20.55
N TYR A 214 19.20 37.63 -20.50
CA TYR A 214 20.16 36.78 -21.19
C TYR A 214 20.05 35.32 -20.71
N TRP A 215 18.95 34.66 -21.04
CA TRP A 215 18.92 33.20 -21.09
C TRP A 215 19.16 32.82 -22.56
N PRO A 216 20.13 31.94 -22.88
CA PRO A 216 20.33 31.47 -24.25
C PRO A 216 18.98 31.08 -24.83
N GLY A 217 18.60 31.72 -25.93
CA GLY A 217 17.23 31.75 -26.42
C GLY A 217 16.72 30.33 -26.62
N ILE A 218 15.62 30.00 -25.94
CA ILE A 218 14.88 28.75 -26.15
C ILE A 218 14.50 28.51 -27.62
N GLU A 219 14.54 29.57 -28.44
CA GLU A 219 14.44 29.56 -29.90
C GLU A 219 15.45 28.61 -30.58
N ASP A 220 16.62 28.35 -29.98
CA ASP A 220 17.62 27.39 -30.49
C ASP A 220 17.53 26.00 -29.83
N PHE A 221 16.76 25.85 -28.74
CA PHE A 221 16.89 24.70 -27.82
C PHE A 221 15.65 23.80 -27.69
N LEU A 222 14.48 24.22 -28.18
CA LEU A 222 13.25 23.46 -28.04
C LEU A 222 12.56 23.30 -29.39
N ASP A 223 12.98 22.30 -30.18
CA ASP A 223 12.15 21.80 -31.27
C ASP A 223 10.85 21.22 -30.68
N GLU A 224 9.71 21.69 -31.17
CA GLU A 224 8.37 21.25 -30.71
C GLU A 224 8.26 19.72 -30.78
N VAL A 225 8.88 19.12 -31.81
CA VAL A 225 8.88 17.67 -32.00
C VAL A 225 9.77 16.98 -30.96
N GLU A 226 10.97 17.49 -30.67
CA GLU A 226 11.84 16.99 -29.58
C GLU A 226 11.16 17.11 -28.21
N PHE A 227 10.56 18.26 -27.90
CA PHE A 227 9.83 18.46 -26.65
C PHE A 227 8.66 17.47 -26.52
N HIS A 228 7.91 17.24 -27.59
CA HIS A 228 6.83 16.27 -27.60
C HIS A 228 7.34 14.84 -27.35
N LYS A 229 8.47 14.46 -27.97
CA LYS A 229 9.11 13.15 -27.76
C LYS A 229 9.55 12.98 -26.31
N ASP A 230 10.20 13.97 -25.74
CA ASP A 230 10.68 13.89 -24.36
C ASP A 230 9.53 13.87 -23.35
N MET A 231 8.43 14.61 -23.62
CA MET A 231 7.19 14.50 -22.84
C MET A 231 6.57 13.10 -22.90
N ILE A 232 6.65 12.41 -24.04
CA ILE A 232 6.24 11.00 -24.15
C ILE A 232 7.17 10.10 -23.34
N LYS A 233 8.49 10.30 -23.43
CA LYS A 233 9.47 9.52 -22.63
C LYS A 233 9.20 9.69 -21.14
N PHE A 234 9.05 10.93 -20.68
CA PHE A 234 8.72 11.26 -19.29
C PHE A 234 7.41 10.63 -18.84
N TYR A 235 6.35 10.75 -19.65
CA TYR A 235 5.07 10.08 -19.39
C TYR A 235 5.22 8.56 -19.26
N ASN A 236 5.99 7.92 -20.14
CA ASN A 236 6.18 6.47 -20.14
C ASN A 236 6.94 5.98 -18.90
N LYS A 237 7.91 6.76 -18.42
CA LYS A 237 8.66 6.46 -17.17
C LYS A 237 7.82 6.65 -15.93
N LEU A 238 7.01 7.71 -15.85
CA LEU A 238 6.01 7.78 -14.78
C LEU A 238 5.03 6.61 -14.88
N LYS A 239 4.59 6.28 -16.09
CA LYS A 239 3.66 5.17 -16.33
C LYS A 239 4.21 3.81 -15.90
N SER A 240 5.52 3.53 -16.00
CA SER A 240 6.08 2.25 -15.57
C SER A 240 6.00 2.08 -14.05
N LEU A 241 6.15 3.18 -13.29
CA LEU A 241 6.20 3.17 -11.84
C LEU A 241 4.89 2.74 -11.14
N PRO A 242 4.99 2.15 -9.93
CA PRO A 242 3.86 1.97 -9.01
C PRO A 242 3.20 3.31 -8.64
N ARG A 243 1.90 3.27 -8.31
CA ARG A 243 1.15 4.47 -7.89
C ARG A 243 1.78 5.18 -6.71
N ILE A 244 2.20 4.42 -5.70
CA ILE A 244 2.81 4.95 -4.46
C ILE A 244 4.09 5.72 -4.77
N THR A 245 4.93 5.19 -5.67
CA THR A 245 6.14 5.86 -6.16
C THR A 245 5.83 7.16 -6.88
N ARG A 246 4.74 7.22 -7.66
CA ARG A 246 4.27 8.48 -8.27
C ARG A 246 3.72 9.47 -7.24
N GLU A 247 3.05 9.00 -6.19
CA GLU A 247 2.63 9.87 -5.08
C GLU A 247 3.85 10.46 -4.36
N PHE A 248 4.86 9.62 -4.12
CA PHE A 248 6.13 10.02 -3.52
C PHE A 248 6.84 11.07 -4.38
N TYR A 249 7.03 10.79 -5.67
CA TYR A 249 7.58 11.73 -6.66
C TYR A 249 6.82 13.06 -6.69
N SER A 250 5.48 13.02 -6.70
CA SER A 250 4.62 14.20 -6.73
C SER A 250 4.86 15.10 -5.51
N VAL A 251 5.10 14.54 -4.33
CA VAL A 251 5.37 15.30 -3.11
C VAL A 251 6.80 15.84 -3.14
N LEU A 252 7.78 15.03 -3.52
CA LEU A 252 9.18 15.46 -3.62
C LEU A 252 9.33 16.66 -4.58
N LEU A 253 8.72 16.60 -5.77
CA LEU A 253 8.82 17.68 -6.76
C LEU A 253 8.08 18.94 -6.30
N LYS A 254 6.99 18.80 -5.55
CA LYS A 254 6.28 19.94 -4.96
C LYS A 254 7.16 20.64 -3.92
N GLU A 255 7.77 19.87 -3.02
CA GLU A 255 8.53 20.38 -1.86
C GLU A 255 10.01 20.72 -2.17
N SER A 256 10.45 20.49 -3.40
CA SER A 256 11.78 20.84 -3.90
C SER A 256 11.96 22.35 -4.05
N THR A 257 13.20 22.79 -4.07
CA THR A 257 13.61 24.18 -4.33
C THR A 257 14.48 24.23 -5.57
N SER A 258 14.44 25.32 -6.33
CA SER A 258 15.32 25.47 -7.48
C SER A 258 16.78 25.55 -7.04
N SER A 259 17.68 25.13 -7.93
CA SER A 259 19.10 25.43 -7.82
C SER A 259 19.34 26.95 -7.92
N ALA A 260 20.53 27.41 -7.54
CA ALA A 260 20.84 28.84 -7.53
C ALA A 260 20.79 29.50 -8.92
N ASP A 261 21.00 28.70 -9.96
CA ASP A 261 20.93 29.04 -11.37
C ASP A 261 19.59 28.62 -12.01
N ASP A 262 18.60 28.17 -11.23
CA ASP A 262 17.29 27.72 -11.71
C ASP A 262 17.29 26.57 -12.74
N SER A 263 18.44 25.91 -12.94
CA SER A 263 18.62 24.83 -13.93
C SER A 263 17.95 23.52 -13.57
N TYR A 264 17.86 23.20 -12.28
CA TYR A 264 17.19 21.99 -11.79
C TYR A 264 16.50 22.22 -10.44
N TYR A 265 15.68 21.26 -10.03
CA TYR A 265 15.09 21.23 -8.69
C TYR A 265 15.82 20.24 -7.81
N LYS A 266 15.97 20.56 -6.54
CA LYS A 266 16.53 19.66 -5.53
C LYS A 266 15.80 19.72 -4.21
N ILE A 267 15.90 18.66 -3.43
CA ILE A 267 15.40 18.59 -2.07
C ILE A 267 16.44 17.93 -1.18
N ASN A 268 16.68 18.50 0.01
CA ASN A 268 17.61 17.93 0.96
C ASN A 268 17.08 16.60 1.51
N TYR A 269 17.89 15.55 1.49
CA TYR A 269 17.49 14.21 1.92
C TYR A 269 17.07 14.17 3.40
N ALA A 270 17.70 14.96 4.27
CA ALA A 270 17.29 15.07 5.67
C ALA A 270 15.91 15.73 5.83
N LYS A 271 15.51 16.61 4.91
CA LYS A 271 14.14 17.17 4.88
C LYS A 271 13.13 16.08 4.62
N ILE A 272 13.41 15.15 3.69
CA ILE A 272 12.54 14.02 3.36
C ILE A 272 12.32 13.14 4.59
N LYS A 273 13.39 12.76 5.29
CA LYS A 273 13.30 11.91 6.50
C LYS A 273 12.40 12.51 7.60
N ARG A 274 12.28 13.84 7.64
CA ARG A 274 11.44 14.55 8.63
C ARG A 274 10.04 14.84 8.11
N PHE A 275 9.86 14.97 6.80
CA PHE A 275 8.60 15.32 6.17
C PHE A 275 7.66 14.11 6.04
N PHE A 276 8.23 12.92 5.84
CA PHE A 276 7.47 11.68 5.74
C PHE A 276 7.49 10.92 7.06
N SER A 277 6.32 10.60 7.61
CA SER A 277 6.16 9.62 8.71
C SER A 277 6.28 8.17 8.18
N LEU A 278 7.24 7.92 7.31
CA LEU A 278 7.52 6.62 6.68
C LEU A 278 8.86 6.10 7.20
N SER A 279 9.01 4.78 7.21
CA SER A 279 10.29 4.18 7.60
C SER A 279 11.37 4.44 6.56
N GLN A 280 12.63 4.35 7.00
CA GLN A 280 13.78 4.59 6.15
C GLN A 280 13.84 3.61 4.96
N ASN A 281 13.39 2.37 5.17
CA ASN A 281 13.36 1.34 4.13
C ASN A 281 12.37 1.69 3.04
N ILE A 282 11.13 2.09 3.41
CA ILE A 282 10.11 2.51 2.44
C ILE A 282 10.62 3.71 1.64
N ILE A 283 11.19 4.72 2.30
CA ILE A 283 11.75 5.88 1.60
C ILE A 283 12.82 5.46 0.60
N ASN A 284 13.72 4.56 0.99
CA ASN A 284 14.80 4.10 0.11
C ASN A 284 14.26 3.27 -1.08
N GLU A 285 13.29 2.40 -0.86
CA GLU A 285 12.64 1.62 -1.93
C GLU A 285 12.02 2.54 -2.99
N GLU A 286 11.25 3.55 -2.57
CA GLU A 286 10.63 4.49 -3.49
C GLU A 286 11.67 5.35 -4.24
N LEU A 287 12.74 5.75 -3.57
CA LEU A 287 13.82 6.52 -4.21
C LEU A 287 14.61 5.69 -5.23
N ASN A 288 14.90 4.42 -4.93
CA ASN A 288 15.60 3.52 -5.85
C ASN A 288 14.80 3.35 -7.15
N LEU A 289 13.49 3.15 -7.06
CA LEU A 289 12.62 3.03 -8.25
C LEU A 289 12.62 4.32 -9.10
N LEU A 290 12.67 5.49 -8.46
CA LEU A 290 12.76 6.78 -9.16
C LEU A 290 14.13 7.00 -9.82
N GLU A 291 15.20 6.58 -9.17
CA GLU A 291 16.57 6.64 -9.71
C GLU A 291 16.76 5.68 -10.89
N GLU A 292 16.23 4.45 -10.81
CA GLU A 292 16.25 3.48 -11.91
C GLU A 292 15.57 4.02 -13.18
N GLU A 293 14.43 4.71 -13.02
CA GLU A 293 13.75 5.40 -14.10
C GLU A 293 14.42 6.73 -14.50
N ARG A 294 15.55 7.09 -13.88
CA ARG A 294 16.30 8.34 -14.08
C ARG A 294 15.41 9.58 -13.94
N LEU A 295 14.44 9.56 -13.04
CA LEU A 295 13.62 10.72 -12.69
C LEU A 295 14.31 11.62 -11.66
N ILE A 296 15.24 11.03 -10.90
CA ILE A 296 16.06 11.69 -9.89
C ILE A 296 17.49 11.15 -9.95
N TYR A 297 18.40 11.91 -9.37
CA TYR A 297 19.75 11.47 -9.03
C TYR A 297 20.13 12.04 -7.66
N PHE A 298 21.15 11.45 -7.03
CA PHE A 298 21.69 11.95 -5.78
C PHE A 298 22.93 12.81 -6.01
N GLU A 299 23.02 13.93 -5.31
CA GLU A 299 24.16 14.83 -5.37
C GLU A 299 24.59 15.25 -3.97
N GLU A 300 25.89 15.20 -3.69
CA GLU A 300 26.45 15.73 -2.45
C GLU A 300 26.93 17.17 -2.68
N ILE A 301 26.33 18.13 -1.97
CA ILE A 301 26.66 19.55 -2.07
C ILE A 301 26.92 20.05 -0.65
N ASN A 302 28.14 20.54 -0.39
CA ASN A 302 28.55 21.07 0.93
C ASN A 302 28.24 20.08 2.08
N TYR A 303 28.68 18.82 1.94
CA TYR A 303 28.47 17.74 2.93
C TYR A 303 26.99 17.41 3.22
N SER A 304 26.08 17.83 2.34
CA SER A 304 24.66 17.53 2.44
C SER A 304 24.21 16.76 1.21
N TYR A 305 23.44 15.70 1.43
CA TYR A 305 22.85 14.89 0.37
C TYR A 305 21.55 15.53 -0.13
N TYR A 306 21.49 15.74 -1.44
CA TYR A 306 20.32 16.23 -2.14
C TYR A 306 19.81 15.17 -3.10
N ILE A 307 18.48 15.15 -3.23
CA ILE A 307 17.81 14.47 -4.32
C ILE A 307 17.53 15.54 -5.38
N CYS A 308 18.17 15.39 -6.52
CA CYS A 308 18.07 16.29 -7.65
C CYS A 308 17.16 15.66 -8.71
N PHE A 309 16.30 16.45 -9.32
CA PHE A 309 15.40 15.97 -10.37
C PHE A 309 16.14 15.95 -11.70
N ASP A 310 16.40 14.75 -12.24
CA ASP A 310 17.16 14.59 -13.48
C ASP A 310 16.27 14.63 -14.73
N GLY A 311 16.80 15.32 -15.74
CA GLY A 311 16.24 15.44 -17.09
C GLY A 311 16.35 14.13 -17.84
N ILE A 312 15.28 13.34 -17.81
CA ILE A 312 14.94 12.41 -18.89
C ILE A 312 14.92 13.12 -20.25
N MET A 313 14.74 14.43 -20.25
CA MET A 313 14.70 15.30 -21.41
C MET A 313 16.11 15.84 -21.65
N GLU A 314 16.55 15.83 -22.90
CA GLU A 314 17.91 16.24 -23.30
C GLU A 314 18.18 17.74 -23.06
N LYS A 315 17.13 18.49 -22.67
CA LYS A 315 17.18 19.94 -22.47
C LYS A 315 17.16 20.27 -20.99
N GLU A 316 18.19 21.01 -20.59
CA GLU A 316 18.26 21.71 -19.31
C GLU A 316 16.97 22.52 -19.10
N TYR A 317 16.53 22.73 -17.85
CA TYR A 317 15.34 23.53 -17.47
C TYR A 317 13.93 22.91 -17.64
N PHE A 318 13.75 21.68 -18.13
CA PHE A 318 12.39 21.11 -18.28
C PHE A 318 11.55 21.16 -16.99
N TYR A 319 12.11 20.70 -15.87
CA TYR A 319 11.37 20.70 -14.59
C TYR A 319 11.11 22.11 -14.08
N HIS A 320 12.05 23.06 -14.30
CA HIS A 320 11.85 24.49 -14.02
C HIS A 320 10.50 24.95 -14.59
N TYR A 321 10.32 24.72 -15.89
CA TYR A 321 9.14 25.10 -16.63
C TYR A 321 7.89 24.32 -16.25
N LEU A 322 8.00 23.00 -16.07
CA LEU A 322 6.88 22.15 -15.68
C LEU A 322 6.33 22.55 -14.31
N LYS A 323 7.20 22.70 -13.30
CA LYS A 323 6.76 23.06 -11.94
C LYS A 323 6.11 24.45 -11.93
N LYS A 324 6.76 25.43 -12.56
CA LYS A 324 6.23 26.80 -12.69
C LYS A 324 4.88 26.84 -13.41
N PHE A 325 4.70 26.04 -14.47
CA PHE A 325 3.42 25.91 -15.14
C PHE A 325 2.33 25.42 -14.19
N LEU A 326 2.61 24.33 -13.46
CA LEU A 326 1.63 23.70 -12.57
C LEU A 326 1.20 24.66 -11.46
N GLU A 327 2.17 25.37 -10.86
CA GLU A 327 1.93 26.35 -9.82
C GLU A 327 1.15 27.58 -10.34
N LYS A 328 1.60 28.18 -11.44
CA LYS A 328 0.94 29.36 -12.04
C LYS A 328 -0.49 29.10 -12.47
N ASN A 329 -0.79 27.86 -12.89
CA ASN A 329 -2.11 27.48 -13.35
C ASN A 329 -2.94 26.76 -12.28
N ASP A 330 -2.49 26.68 -11.01
CA ASP A 330 -3.18 25.95 -9.94
C ASP A 330 -3.61 24.53 -10.40
N VAL A 331 -2.66 23.80 -10.98
CA VAL A 331 -2.84 22.41 -11.39
C VAL A 331 -2.24 21.54 -10.30
N ARG A 332 -3.09 20.73 -9.66
CA ARG A 332 -2.64 19.81 -8.61
C ARG A 332 -1.66 18.79 -9.20
N PHE A 333 -0.45 18.73 -8.62
CA PHE A 333 0.62 17.80 -8.97
C PHE A 333 0.12 16.35 -9.02
N LYS A 334 -0.72 15.96 -8.05
CA LYS A 334 -1.34 14.62 -7.99
C LYS A 334 -2.15 14.26 -9.24
N ILE A 335 -2.84 15.23 -9.87
CA ILE A 335 -3.60 14.95 -11.09
C ILE A 335 -2.66 14.59 -12.25
N VAL A 336 -1.54 15.30 -12.37
CA VAL A 336 -0.62 15.12 -13.49
C VAL A 336 0.28 13.90 -13.26
N PHE A 337 0.93 13.81 -12.10
CA PHE A 337 1.93 12.79 -11.86
C PHE A 337 1.34 11.46 -11.38
N VAL A 338 0.30 11.48 -10.55
CA VAL A 338 -0.26 10.21 -9.99
C VAL A 338 -1.30 9.63 -10.93
N ASN A 339 -2.24 10.46 -11.40
CA ASN A 339 -3.32 10.02 -12.27
C ASN A 339 -2.93 10.04 -13.75
N LEU A 340 -1.74 10.54 -14.09
CA LEU A 340 -1.23 10.63 -15.47
C LEU A 340 -2.16 11.41 -16.41
N ASP A 341 -2.95 12.36 -15.88
CA ASP A 341 -3.84 13.21 -16.68
C ASP A 341 -3.10 14.45 -17.20
N PHE A 342 -2.34 14.25 -18.27
CA PHE A 342 -1.61 15.32 -18.95
C PHE A 342 -2.54 16.22 -19.79
N ASN A 343 -3.86 15.96 -19.83
CA ASN A 343 -4.82 16.86 -20.49
C ASN A 343 -5.06 18.14 -19.69
N GLN A 344 -4.61 18.21 -18.44
CA GLN A 344 -4.64 19.44 -17.64
C GLN A 344 -3.88 20.59 -18.33
N PHE A 345 -2.86 20.27 -19.12
CA PHE A 345 -2.15 21.24 -19.95
C PHE A 345 -3.04 21.89 -21.03
N ALA A 346 -4.18 21.29 -21.39
CA ALA A 346 -5.11 21.82 -22.38
C ALA A 346 -6.27 22.62 -21.80
N LYS A 347 -6.78 22.25 -20.61
CA LYS A 347 -8.06 22.73 -20.06
C LYS A 347 -8.02 24.18 -19.55
N LYS A 348 -6.87 24.64 -19.03
CA LYS A 348 -6.75 25.99 -18.44
C LYS A 348 -6.27 27.08 -19.42
N LEU A 349 -5.88 26.73 -20.64
CA LEU A 349 -5.59 27.70 -21.71
C LEU A 349 -6.86 28.27 -22.36
N THR A 350 -7.97 27.50 -22.38
CA THR A 350 -9.28 27.98 -22.87
C THR A 350 -9.90 29.03 -21.94
N ALA A 351 -9.75 28.88 -20.62
CA ALA A 351 -10.26 29.85 -19.65
C ALA A 351 -9.61 31.25 -19.77
N ARG A 352 -8.37 31.35 -20.27
CA ARG A 352 -7.71 32.64 -20.56
C ARG A 352 -8.11 33.27 -21.89
N LYS A 353 -8.60 32.49 -22.87
CA LYS A 353 -9.17 33.05 -24.10
C LYS A 353 -10.60 33.56 -23.91
N ASP A 354 -11.34 32.97 -22.97
CA ASP A 354 -12.71 33.38 -22.66
C ASP A 354 -12.76 34.54 -21.62
N ALA A 355 -11.70 34.74 -20.85
CA ALA A 355 -11.48 35.95 -20.05
C ALA A 355 -10.79 37.03 -20.89
N GLY A 356 -11.58 37.73 -21.70
CA GLY A 356 -11.10 38.74 -22.65
C GLY A 356 -10.12 39.75 -22.04
N LEU A 357 -8.98 39.91 -22.72
CA LEU A 357 -8.27 41.18 -22.82
C LEU A 357 -8.30 41.57 -24.30
N THR A 358 -9.41 42.21 -24.68
CA THR A 358 -9.34 43.25 -25.70
C THR A 358 -8.64 44.46 -25.09
N ASN A 359 -7.61 44.91 -25.83
CA ASN A 359 -6.66 46.01 -25.63
C ASN A 359 -5.40 45.70 -24.82
#